data_AF-A0A7S0ZPI3-F1
#
_entry.id   AF-A0A7S0ZPI3-F1
#
_cell.length_a   1.000
_cell.length_b   1.000
_cell.length_c   1.000
_cell.angle_alpha   90.00
_cell.angle_beta   90.00
_cell.angle_gamma   90.00
#
_symmetry.space_group_name_H-M   'P 1'
#
loop_
_entity.id
_entity.type
_entity.pdbx_description
1 polymer ?
#
loop_
_entity_poly.entity_id
_entity_poly.type
_entity_poly.pdbx_seq_one_letter_code
_entity_poly.pdbx_strand_id
1 'polypeptide(L)'
;GDFQYFPYFLEDGEDSPKNVSPVAVRLGAGQWACDPVLWLQWLHCGLLVTTSVAQVTTLSVETFRHICMESDSSIFLGTFARLFHEYLSCPGLAWHTDIWCQSPDIMKLAHMADDHLMRRQWSRGGSR
;
A
#
# COMPACT_ATOMS: atom_id res chain seq x y z
N GLY A 1 -19.52 -2.36 8.71
CA GLY A 1 -18.93 -3.49 9.46
C GLY A 1 -17.64 -3.00 10.03
N ASP A 2 -17.39 -3.34 11.28
CA ASP A 2 -16.14 -2.96 11.94
C ASP A 2 -15.16 -4.11 11.78
N PHE A 3 -13.97 -3.82 11.25
CA PHE A 3 -12.89 -4.79 11.14
C PHE A 3 -11.75 -4.43 12.09
N GLN A 4 -11.06 -5.45 12.56
CA GLN A 4 -9.83 -5.36 13.33
C GLN A 4 -8.73 -6.07 12.57
N TYR A 5 -7.64 -5.37 12.31
CA TYR A 5 -6.44 -5.91 11.67
C TYR A 5 -5.37 -6.17 12.72
N PHE A 6 -4.83 -7.39 12.69
CA PHE A 6 -3.75 -7.86 13.57
C PHE A 6 -2.50 -8.15 12.72
N PRO A 7 -1.42 -7.36 12.82
CA PRO A 7 -0.17 -7.69 12.13
C PRO A 7 0.46 -8.95 12.75
N TYR A 8 1.02 -9.81 11.91
CA TYR A 8 1.93 -10.87 12.33
C TYR A 8 3.28 -10.24 12.66
N PHE A 9 3.78 -10.52 13.86
CA PHE A 9 5.20 -10.31 14.13
C PHE A 9 5.94 -11.52 13.55
N LEU A 10 6.75 -11.29 12.52
CA LEU A 10 7.74 -12.28 12.08
C LEU A 10 8.78 -12.35 13.21
N GLU A 11 8.66 -13.38 14.06
CA GLU A 11 9.61 -13.63 15.13
C GLU A 11 10.92 -14.18 14.55
N ASP A 12 11.76 -13.29 14.04
CA ASP A 12 13.16 -13.61 13.74
C ASP A 12 13.98 -13.47 15.03
N GLY A 13 13.80 -14.41 15.97
CA GLY A 13 14.71 -14.58 17.11
C GLY A 13 14.05 -14.71 18.48
N GLU A 14 14.62 -15.61 19.28
CA GLU A 14 14.20 -16.11 20.60
C GLU A 14 14.06 -15.05 21.73
N ASP A 15 14.22 -13.76 21.41
CA ASP A 15 14.31 -12.64 22.35
C ASP A 15 13.21 -11.58 22.14
N SER A 16 12.13 -11.94 21.44
CA SER A 16 10.97 -11.07 21.25
C SER A 16 10.26 -10.78 22.59
N PRO A 17 9.94 -9.51 22.91
CA PRO A 17 9.20 -9.18 24.11
C PRO A 17 7.80 -9.80 24.05
N LYS A 18 7.60 -10.88 24.82
CA LYS A 18 6.39 -11.73 24.85
C LYS A 18 5.07 -11.04 25.24
N ASN A 19 5.06 -9.70 25.37
CA ASN A 19 3.95 -8.92 25.92
C ASN A 19 3.56 -7.68 25.10
N VAL A 20 4.03 -7.53 23.85
CA VAL A 20 3.45 -6.51 22.98
C VAL A 20 2.14 -7.07 22.42
N SER A 21 1.03 -6.77 23.09
CA SER A 21 -0.29 -7.03 22.51
C SER A 21 -0.34 -6.36 21.13
N PRO A 22 -0.63 -7.09 20.04
CA PRO A 22 -0.74 -6.48 18.72
C PRO A 22 -1.75 -5.34 18.81
N VAL A 23 -1.31 -4.13 18.47
CA VAL A 23 -2.20 -2.97 18.43
C VAL A 23 -3.14 -3.20 17.25
N ALA A 24 -4.35 -3.67 17.56
CA ALA A 24 -5.36 -3.91 16.54
C ALA A 24 -5.72 -2.58 15.87
N VAL A 25 -5.56 -2.51 14.55
CA VAL A 25 -6.00 -1.35 13.77
C VAL A 25 -7.46 -1.54 13.41
N ARG A 26 -8.32 -0.60 13.79
CA ARG A 26 -9.72 -0.61 13.38
C ARG A 26 -9.86 -0.08 11.96
N LEU A 27 -10.53 -0.86 11.10
CA LEU A 27 -10.93 -0.41 9.77
C LEU A 27 -12.44 -0.22 9.71
N GLY A 28 -12.84 0.96 9.24
CA GLY A 28 -14.22 1.33 8.98
C GLY A 28 -14.60 1.21 7.50
N ALA A 29 -15.84 1.55 7.20
CA ALA A 29 -16.36 1.54 5.83
C ALA A 29 -15.53 2.48 4.91
N GLY A 30 -15.21 2.00 3.72
CA GLY A 30 -14.44 2.75 2.72
C GLY A 30 -12.92 2.71 2.91
N GLN A 31 -12.42 2.14 4.01
CA GLN A 31 -10.99 1.96 4.21
C GLN A 31 -10.47 0.70 3.51
N TRP A 32 -9.21 0.77 3.09
CA TRP A 32 -8.53 -0.29 2.34
C TRP A 32 -7.51 -1.00 3.23
N ALA A 33 -7.32 -2.28 2.97
CA ALA A 33 -6.25 -3.10 3.51
C ALA A 33 -5.51 -3.78 2.36
N CYS A 34 -4.28 -4.21 2.64
CA CYS A 34 -3.40 -4.91 1.72
C CYS A 34 -3.04 -4.10 0.47
N ASP A 35 -3.01 -2.77 0.53
CA ASP A 35 -2.65 -1.94 -0.62
C ASP A 35 -1.22 -2.17 -1.18
N PRO A 36 -0.20 -2.61 -0.42
CA PRO A 36 1.13 -2.90 -0.97
C PRO A 36 1.13 -3.94 -2.09
N VAL A 37 0.20 -4.91 -2.03
CA VAL A 37 0.09 -5.98 -3.04
C VAL A 37 -0.21 -5.42 -4.43
N LEU A 38 -0.79 -4.22 -4.52
CA LEU A 38 -1.05 -3.57 -5.81
C LEU A 38 0.25 -3.16 -6.49
N TRP A 39 1.26 -2.75 -5.70
CA TRP A 39 2.48 -2.11 -6.19
C TRP A 39 3.70 -3.03 -6.25
N LEU A 40 3.77 -4.04 -5.38
CA LEU A 40 4.90 -4.98 -5.30
C LEU A 40 4.47 -6.43 -5.10
N GLN A 41 5.44 -7.36 -5.17
CA GLN A 41 5.22 -8.73 -4.73
C GLN A 41 5.16 -8.74 -3.20
N TRP A 42 3.94 -8.74 -2.66
CA TRP A 42 3.68 -8.64 -1.23
C TRP A 42 3.22 -9.97 -0.66
N LEU A 43 3.79 -10.36 0.48
CA LEU A 43 3.25 -11.43 1.30
C LEU A 43 2.43 -10.79 2.42
N HIS A 44 1.15 -11.15 2.50
CA HIS A 44 0.26 -10.65 3.54
C HIS A 44 0.85 -10.89 4.93
N CYS A 45 0.81 -9.86 5.78
CA CYS A 45 1.50 -9.86 7.06
C CYS A 45 0.53 -9.65 8.23
N GLY A 46 -0.74 -10.04 8.11
CA GLY A 46 -1.66 -10.00 9.23
C GLY A 46 -2.92 -10.87 9.11
N LEU A 47 -3.88 -10.58 9.99
CA LEU A 47 -5.20 -11.19 10.00
C LEU A 47 -6.26 -10.10 10.08
N LEU A 48 -7.20 -10.12 9.14
CA LEU A 48 -8.36 -9.24 9.17
C LEU A 48 -9.56 -9.98 9.77
N VAL A 49 -10.05 -9.51 10.91
CA VAL A 49 -11.20 -10.10 11.62
C VAL A 49 -12.36 -9.13 11.61
N THR A 50 -13.56 -9.60 11.25
CA THR A 50 -14.78 -8.80 11.38
C THR A 50 -15.38 -8.99 12.78
N THR A 51 -15.79 -7.90 13.43
CA THR A 51 -16.49 -7.97 14.73
C THR A 51 -18.01 -7.95 14.58
N SER A 52 -18.51 -7.79 13.36
CA SER A 52 -19.94 -7.76 13.03
C SER A 52 -20.23 -8.43 11.68
N VAL A 53 -21.49 -8.50 11.29
CA VAL A 53 -21.83 -8.76 9.88
C VAL A 53 -21.25 -7.62 9.04
N ALA A 54 -20.52 -7.97 7.98
CA ALA A 54 -19.86 -7.03 7.10
C ALA A 54 -19.83 -7.57 5.66
N GLN A 55 -19.79 -6.65 4.70
CA GLN A 55 -19.57 -6.94 3.30
C GLN A 55 -18.18 -6.46 2.92
N VAL A 56 -17.42 -7.31 2.23
CA VAL A 56 -16.07 -7.00 1.75
C VAL A 56 -16.11 -6.97 0.23
N THR A 57 -15.52 -5.94 -0.36
CA THR A 57 -15.24 -5.87 -1.79
C THR A 57 -13.78 -6.20 -2.00
N THR A 58 -13.49 -7.19 -2.84
CA THR A 58 -12.12 -7.59 -3.17
C THR A 58 -11.71 -7.02 -4.52
N LEU A 59 -10.43 -6.75 -4.68
CA LEU A 59 -9.82 -6.32 -5.93
C LEU A 59 -8.81 -7.37 -6.39
N SER A 60 -8.98 -7.88 -7.61
CA SER A 60 -8.00 -8.77 -8.23
C SER A 60 -6.75 -7.98 -8.62
N VAL A 61 -5.61 -8.33 -8.04
CA VAL A 61 -4.32 -7.68 -8.32
C VAL A 61 -3.91 -7.83 -9.77
N GLU A 62 -4.11 -9.02 -10.33
CA GLU A 62 -3.79 -9.32 -11.73
C GLU A 62 -4.62 -8.45 -12.67
N THR A 63 -5.94 -8.42 -12.46
CA THR A 63 -6.85 -7.60 -13.26
C THR A 63 -6.54 -6.10 -13.10
N PHE A 64 -6.30 -5.64 -11.87
CA PHE A 64 -5.92 -4.26 -11.60
C PHE A 64 -4.66 -3.87 -12.36
N ARG A 65 -3.57 -4.64 -12.20
CA ARG A 65 -2.28 -4.36 -12.87
C ARG A 65 -2.41 -4.35 -14.38
N HIS A 66 -3.19 -5.28 -14.94
CA HIS A 66 -3.46 -5.33 -16.37
C HIS A 66 -4.15 -4.04 -16.86
N ILE A 67 -5.23 -3.60 -16.20
CA ILE A 67 -5.93 -2.35 -16.53
C ILE A 67 -4.99 -1.15 -16.39
N CYS A 68 -4.18 -1.10 -15.33
CA CYS A 68 -3.23 -0.03 -15.10
C CYS A 68 -2.17 0.08 -16.20
N MET A 69 -1.69 -1.05 -16.72
CA MET A 69 -0.73 -1.10 -17.83
C MET A 69 -1.30 -0.57 -19.14
N GLU A 70 -2.59 -0.78 -19.38
CA GLU A 70 -3.29 -0.33 -20.59
C GLU A 70 -3.76 1.14 -20.51
N SER A 71 -3.76 1.72 -19.31
CA SER A 71 -4.21 3.10 -19.08
C SER A 71 -3.15 4.16 -19.39
N ASP A 72 -3.60 5.38 -19.69
CA ASP A 72 -2.74 6.57 -19.78
C ASP A 72 -2.01 6.88 -18.46
N SER A 73 -2.52 6.35 -17.34
CA SER A 73 -1.93 6.46 -16.01
C SER A 73 -0.78 5.49 -15.77
N SER A 74 -0.43 4.61 -16.72
CA SER A 74 0.65 3.62 -16.58
C SER A 74 1.99 4.23 -16.15
N ILE A 75 2.33 5.42 -16.67
CA ILE A 75 3.56 6.14 -16.29
C ILE A 75 3.51 6.59 -14.82
N PHE A 76 2.38 7.16 -14.40
CA PHE A 76 2.17 7.59 -13.02
C PHE A 76 2.26 6.38 -12.07
N LEU A 77 1.50 5.33 -12.36
CA LEU A 77 1.41 4.14 -11.53
C LEU A 77 2.73 3.39 -11.42
N GLY A 78 3.49 3.28 -12.53
CA GLY A 78 4.84 2.72 -12.51
C GLY A 78 5.82 3.57 -11.69
N THR A 79 5.70 4.90 -11.77
CA THR A 79 6.52 5.81 -10.97
C THR A 79 6.19 5.70 -9.49
N PHE A 80 4.90 5.68 -9.15
CA PHE A 80 4.42 5.52 -7.79
C PHE A 80 4.87 4.17 -7.20
N ALA A 81 4.70 3.07 -7.93
CA ALA A 81 5.11 1.74 -7.46
C ALA A 81 6.62 1.66 -7.17
N ARG A 82 7.46 2.29 -8.01
CA ARG A 82 8.90 2.41 -7.75
C ARG A 82 9.20 3.21 -6.48
N LEU A 83 8.58 4.39 -6.33
CA LEU A 83 8.76 5.23 -5.14
C LEU A 83 8.30 4.51 -3.86
N PHE A 84 7.20 3.77 -3.93
CA PHE A 84 6.67 2.96 -2.84
C PHE A 84 7.67 1.88 -2.43
N HIS A 85 8.25 1.17 -3.40
CA HIS A 85 9.28 0.16 -3.15
C HIS A 85 10.55 0.77 -2.50
N GLU A 86 11.02 1.92 -3.00
CA GLU A 86 12.16 2.65 -2.42
C GLU A 86 11.88 3.08 -0.97
N TYR A 87 10.67 3.57 -0.71
CA TYR A 87 10.23 3.95 0.63
C TYR A 87 10.23 2.75 1.59
N LEU A 88 9.72 1.60 1.17
CA LEU A 88 9.77 0.37 1.96
C LEU A 88 11.18 -0.14 2.24
N SER A 89 12.14 0.20 1.37
CA SER A 89 13.54 -0.20 1.53
C SER A 89 14.30 0.68 2.53
N CYS A 90 13.68 1.74 3.07
CA CYS A 90 14.32 2.63 4.03
C CYS A 90 14.51 1.94 5.40
N PRO A 91 15.75 1.92 5.94
CA PRO A 91 16.02 1.36 7.26
C PRO A 91 15.18 2.02 8.36
N GLY A 92 14.67 1.21 9.28
CA GLY A 92 13.88 1.68 10.42
C GLY A 92 12.39 1.91 10.13
N LEU A 93 11.94 1.74 8.88
CA LEU A 93 10.53 1.76 8.57
C LEU A 93 9.86 0.42 8.94
N ALA A 94 8.72 0.50 9.63
CA ALA A 94 7.89 -0.66 9.91
C ALA A 94 7.19 -1.11 8.62
N TRP A 95 7.86 -1.95 7.83
CA TRP A 95 7.32 -2.51 6.60
C TRP A 95 6.27 -3.61 6.84
N HIS A 96 6.19 -4.17 8.05
CA HIS A 96 5.36 -5.33 8.39
C HIS A 96 3.89 -4.98 8.70
N THR A 97 3.23 -4.21 7.83
CA THR A 97 1.79 -3.92 7.96
C THR A 97 1.10 -3.96 6.59
N ASP A 98 -0.15 -4.39 6.56
CA ASP A 98 -0.99 -4.32 5.36
C ASP A 98 -1.80 -3.02 5.28
N ILE A 99 -1.67 -2.12 6.24
CA ILE A 99 -2.46 -0.87 6.32
C ILE A 99 -1.56 0.34 6.06
N TRP A 100 -1.51 0.80 4.80
CA TRP A 100 -0.71 1.99 4.43
C TRP A 100 -1.55 3.19 4.04
N CYS A 101 -2.85 3.01 3.82
CA CYS A 101 -3.77 4.09 3.42
C CYS A 101 -3.83 5.27 4.41
N GLN A 102 -3.37 5.08 5.66
CA GLN A 102 -3.33 6.12 6.69
C GLN A 102 -1.96 6.82 6.80
N SER A 103 -0.94 6.32 6.10
CA SER A 103 0.40 6.92 6.18
C SER A 103 0.46 8.22 5.35
N PRO A 104 0.82 9.36 5.97
CA PRO A 104 0.95 10.63 5.25
C PRO A 104 2.08 10.59 4.20
N ASP A 105 3.04 9.68 4.35
CA ASP A 105 4.15 9.54 3.42
C ASP A 105 3.69 8.96 2.08
N ILE A 106 2.68 8.08 2.09
CA ILE A 106 2.11 7.54 0.84
C ILE A 106 1.50 8.66 -0.03
N MET A 107 0.83 9.65 0.58
CA MET A 107 0.34 10.81 -0.15
C MET A 107 1.48 11.64 -0.76
N LYS A 108 2.62 11.75 -0.07
CA LYS A 108 3.81 12.43 -0.63
C LYS A 108 4.34 11.68 -1.85
N LEU A 109 4.40 10.35 -1.80
CA LEU A 109 4.84 9.54 -2.94
C LEU A 109 3.92 9.71 -4.16
N ALA A 110 2.61 9.81 -3.93
CA ALA A 110 1.63 10.08 -4.98
C ALA A 110 1.86 11.44 -5.65
N HIS A 111 2.03 12.51 -4.86
CA HIS A 111 2.35 13.83 -5.41
C HIS A 111 3.67 13.84 -6.20
N MET A 112 4.70 13.16 -5.71
CA MET A 112 5.98 13.04 -6.43
C MET A 112 5.84 12.31 -7.77
N ALA A 113 4.99 11.28 -7.83
CA ALA A 113 4.70 10.57 -9.07
C ALA A 113 3.93 11.45 -10.07
N ASP A 114 3.00 12.28 -9.59
CA ASP A 114 2.23 13.23 -10.42
C ASP A 114 3.13 14.34 -10.99
N ASP A 115 3.98 14.94 -10.15
CA ASP A 115 4.98 15.93 -10.58
C ASP A 115 5.88 15.38 -11.70
N HIS A 116 6.27 14.10 -11.58
CA HIS A 116 7.08 13.44 -12.59
C HIS A 116 6.32 13.24 -13.92
N LEU A 117 5.02 12.92 -13.86
CA LEU A 117 4.17 12.83 -15.04
C LEU A 117 4.06 14.19 -15.75
N MET A 118 3.80 15.26 -15.00
CA MET A 118 3.63 16.61 -15.55
C MET A 118 4.89 17.11 -16.27
N ARG A 119 6.08 16.89 -15.68
CA ARG A 119 7.36 17.25 -16.31
C ARG A 119 7.58 16.54 -17.65
N ARG A 120 7.18 15.27 -17.74
CA ARG A 120 7.28 14.48 -18.98
C ARG A 120 6.34 14.97 -20.07
N GLN A 121 5.12 15.36 -19.71
CA GLN A 121 4.15 15.90 -20.66
C GLN A 121 4.59 17.27 -21.19
N TRP A 122 5.07 18.16 -20.31
CA TRP A 122 5.59 19.47 -20.71
C TRP A 122 6.75 19.36 -21.72
N SER A 123 7.68 18.43 -21.48
CA SER A 123 8.83 18.19 -22.36
C SER A 123 8.44 17.71 -23.76
N ARG A 124 7.25 17.10 -23.91
CA ARG A 124 6.72 16.64 -25.21
C ARG A 124 5.91 17.71 -25.93
N GLY A 125 5.35 18.68 -25.21
CA GLY A 125 4.51 19.76 -25.78
C GLY A 125 5.27 21.01 -26.23
N GLY A 126 6.50 21.21 -25.76
CA GLY A 126 7.29 22.44 -25.99
C GLY A 126 8.04 22.56 -27.32
N SER A 127 7.76 21.72 -28.32
CA SER A 127 8.37 21.81 -29.67
C SER A 127 7.34 22.11 -30.77
N ARG A 128 6.42 23.02 -30.52
CA ARG A 128 5.52 23.56 -31.55
C ARG A 128 5.79 25.04 -31.80
#